data_AF-A0AAV3TBN5-F1
#
_entry.id   AF-A0AAV3TBN5-F1
#
_cell.length_a   1.000
_cell.length_b   1.000
_cell.length_c   1.000
_cell.angle_alpha   90.00
_cell.angle_beta   90.00
_cell.angle_gamma   90.00
#
_symmetry.space_group_name_H-M   'P 1'
#
loop_
_entity.id
_entity.type
_entity.pdbx_description
1 polymer ?
#
loop_
_entity_poly.entity_id
_entity_poly.type
_entity_poly.pdbx_seq_one_letter_code
_entity_poly.pdbx_strand_id
1 'polypeptide(L)'
;MSRTRHDPGTLAQEYLDAVQSEIDEERRRELDNKLEALQDRRKQYVDQHGEDSRFVQRVDQKVEDIELELDELDESAQQTDEYRRQFLEAAVDSFEFNSEWLSTNTLEGLAHALYGGSDAYLVLQQNRIESPDDLVELDEITKLDMEHTLLVLIEDRLGQTDTVSSRWERFADSKYHIPFLVVARDGSASPEDVVPELGGDADRKDAKNWLESPIYDWEDLIPYYRAGDGEFALSTTGKYLYRHYAEDLDDLTGANKERQNETDSDDGGQTSLDDLNGESRGDSDE
;
A
#
# COMPACT_ATOMS: atom_id res chain seq x y z
N MET A 1 -34.95 16.60 5.09
CA MET A 1 -35.28 15.27 4.53
C MET A 1 -34.62 14.25 5.43
N SER A 2 -35.27 13.14 5.79
CA SER A 2 -34.56 12.09 6.50
C SER A 2 -33.57 11.44 5.54
N ARG A 3 -32.26 11.63 5.76
CA ARG A 3 -31.29 10.64 5.30
C ARG A 3 -31.66 9.35 6.02
N THR A 4 -31.93 8.29 5.26
CA THR A 4 -32.10 6.95 5.84
C THR A 4 -30.74 6.58 6.42
N ARG A 5 -30.56 6.55 7.75
CA ARG A 5 -29.33 5.98 8.33
C ARG A 5 -29.20 4.57 7.80
N HIS A 6 -28.18 4.33 6.99
CA HIS A 6 -27.80 2.99 6.56
C HIS A 6 -26.97 2.38 7.68
N ASP A 7 -27.22 1.12 7.97
CA ASP A 7 -26.57 0.39 9.05
C ASP A 7 -25.07 0.24 8.72
N PRO A 8 -24.14 0.64 9.62
CA PRO A 8 -22.70 0.60 9.34
C PRO A 8 -22.18 -0.79 8.99
N GLY A 9 -22.72 -1.84 9.65
CA GLY A 9 -22.35 -3.23 9.36
C GLY A 9 -22.78 -3.68 7.96
N THR A 10 -23.96 -3.26 7.53
CA THR A 10 -24.49 -3.53 6.17
C THR A 10 -23.63 -2.86 5.10
N LEU A 11 -23.30 -1.57 5.26
CA LEU A 11 -22.43 -0.86 4.32
C LEU A 11 -21.02 -1.44 4.27
N ALA A 12 -20.45 -1.80 5.42
CA ALA A 12 -19.16 -2.47 5.49
C ALA A 12 -19.19 -3.83 4.78
N GLN A 13 -20.28 -4.60 4.94
CA GLN A 13 -20.44 -5.89 4.26
C GLN A 13 -20.56 -5.72 2.74
N GLU A 14 -21.40 -4.80 2.25
CA GLU A 14 -21.55 -4.53 0.81
C GLU A 14 -20.20 -4.13 0.17
N TYR A 15 -19.40 -3.33 0.89
CA TYR A 15 -18.05 -2.98 0.48
C TYR A 15 -17.08 -4.18 0.49
N LEU A 16 -17.02 -4.95 1.57
CA LEU A 16 -16.11 -6.10 1.70
C LEU A 16 -16.47 -7.25 0.74
N ASP A 17 -17.76 -7.46 0.46
CA ASP A 17 -18.23 -8.41 -0.56
C ASP A 17 -17.81 -7.95 -1.96
N ALA A 18 -17.89 -6.64 -2.25
CA ALA A 18 -17.41 -6.07 -3.52
C ALA A 18 -15.90 -6.30 -3.70
N VAL A 19 -15.09 -5.99 -2.68
CA VAL A 19 -13.64 -6.27 -2.63
C VAL A 19 -13.34 -7.76 -2.87
N GLN A 20 -14.06 -8.68 -2.23
CA GLN A 20 -13.88 -10.12 -2.45
C GLN A 20 -14.32 -10.60 -3.83
N SER A 21 -15.23 -9.86 -4.49
CA SER A 21 -15.67 -10.13 -5.86
C SER A 21 -14.78 -9.49 -6.93
N GLU A 22 -13.91 -8.57 -6.55
CA GLU A 22 -13.03 -7.85 -7.47
C GLU A 22 -11.94 -8.80 -8.01
N ILE A 23 -12.10 -9.18 -9.28
CA ILE A 23 -11.24 -10.16 -9.94
C ILE A 23 -9.90 -9.51 -10.30
N ASP A 24 -8.95 -9.70 -9.38
CA ASP A 24 -7.51 -9.82 -9.58
C ASP A 24 -6.86 -8.86 -10.59
N GLU A 25 -6.05 -7.91 -10.10
CA GLU A 25 -5.18 -7.09 -10.95
C GLU A 25 -4.25 -7.93 -11.85
N GLU A 26 -3.94 -9.19 -11.47
CA GLU A 26 -3.24 -10.14 -12.34
C GLU A 26 -4.08 -10.47 -13.58
N ARG A 27 -5.40 -10.66 -13.45
CA ARG A 27 -6.31 -10.91 -14.58
C ARG A 27 -6.43 -9.70 -15.49
N ARG A 28 -6.54 -8.49 -14.94
CA ARG A 28 -6.53 -7.25 -15.74
C ARG A 28 -5.25 -7.15 -16.56
N ARG A 29 -4.09 -7.27 -15.91
CA ARG A 29 -2.77 -7.26 -16.58
C ARG A 29 -2.64 -8.38 -17.62
N GLU A 30 -3.16 -9.58 -17.36
CA GLU A 30 -3.20 -10.65 -18.35
C GLU A 30 -3.98 -10.24 -19.61
N LEU A 31 -5.14 -9.59 -19.45
CA LEU A 31 -6.02 -9.18 -20.54
C LEU A 31 -5.40 -8.06 -21.37
N ASP A 32 -4.83 -7.03 -20.73
CA ASP A 32 -4.11 -5.94 -21.41
C ASP A 32 -2.96 -6.48 -22.29
N ASN A 33 -2.12 -7.37 -21.73
CA ASN A 33 -1.04 -8.01 -22.49
C ASN A 33 -1.55 -8.88 -23.65
N LYS A 34 -2.69 -9.56 -23.49
CA LYS A 34 -3.33 -10.34 -24.57
C LYS A 34 -3.94 -9.43 -25.64
N LEU A 35 -4.51 -8.29 -25.25
CA LEU A 35 -5.10 -7.29 -26.13
C LEU A 35 -4.02 -6.67 -27.02
N GLU A 36 -2.92 -6.17 -26.44
CA GLU A 36 -1.78 -5.62 -27.19
C GLU A 36 -1.24 -6.66 -28.20
N ALA A 37 -0.97 -7.88 -27.74
CA ALA A 37 -0.47 -8.95 -28.60
C ALA A 37 -1.45 -9.32 -29.74
N LEU A 38 -2.77 -9.24 -29.51
CA LEU A 38 -3.78 -9.49 -30.54
C LEU A 38 -3.92 -8.33 -31.53
N GLN A 39 -3.83 -7.07 -31.07
CA GLN A 39 -3.85 -5.89 -31.93
C GLN A 39 -2.62 -5.87 -32.86
N ASP A 40 -1.44 -6.23 -32.36
CA ASP A 40 -0.23 -6.40 -33.16
C ASP A 40 -0.37 -7.54 -34.17
N ARG A 41 -0.97 -8.66 -33.76
CA ARG A 41 -1.27 -9.79 -34.66
C ARG A 41 -2.30 -9.43 -35.73
N ARG A 42 -3.31 -8.64 -35.38
CA ARG A 42 -4.34 -8.12 -36.29
C ARG A 42 -3.68 -7.36 -37.43
N LYS A 43 -2.81 -6.41 -37.11
CA LYS A 43 -2.05 -5.61 -38.09
C LYS A 43 -1.27 -6.49 -39.06
N GLN A 44 -0.53 -7.49 -38.54
CA GLN A 44 0.20 -8.45 -39.37
C GLN A 44 -0.71 -9.26 -40.31
N TYR A 45 -1.92 -9.66 -39.87
CA TYR A 45 -2.86 -10.39 -40.71
C TYR A 45 -3.60 -9.50 -41.71
N VAL A 46 -3.86 -8.22 -41.38
CA VAL A 46 -4.37 -7.23 -42.35
C VAL A 46 -3.38 -7.07 -43.50
N ASP A 47 -2.09 -6.88 -43.21
CA ASP A 47 -1.04 -6.76 -44.22
C ASP A 47 -0.89 -8.01 -45.11
N GLN A 48 -1.12 -9.21 -44.55
CA GLN A 48 -0.93 -10.49 -45.25
C GLN A 48 -2.17 -11.01 -45.98
N HIS A 49 -3.38 -10.67 -45.51
CA HIS A 49 -4.63 -11.30 -45.95
C HIS A 49 -5.74 -10.31 -46.31
N GLY A 50 -5.59 -9.03 -45.98
CA GLY A 50 -6.63 -8.00 -46.11
C GLY A 50 -7.62 -7.99 -44.95
N GLU A 51 -8.24 -6.82 -44.72
CA GLU A 51 -9.18 -6.57 -43.62
C GLU A 51 -10.41 -7.51 -43.68
N ASP A 52 -10.97 -7.73 -44.86
CA ASP A 52 -12.13 -8.62 -45.07
C ASP A 52 -11.85 -10.12 -44.87
N SER A 53 -10.62 -10.50 -44.49
CA SER A 53 -10.26 -11.91 -44.34
C SER A 53 -10.90 -12.53 -43.09
N ARG A 54 -11.33 -13.80 -43.23
CA ARG A 54 -11.79 -14.62 -42.08
C ARG A 54 -10.73 -14.88 -41.02
N PHE A 55 -9.48 -14.42 -41.20
CA PHE A 55 -8.45 -14.46 -40.16
C PHE A 55 -8.48 -13.17 -39.34
N VAL A 56 -8.52 -12.01 -40.00
CA VAL A 56 -8.70 -10.71 -39.34
C VAL A 56 -10.02 -10.69 -38.56
N GLN A 57 -11.15 -11.02 -39.16
CA GLN A 57 -12.46 -11.09 -38.48
C GLN A 57 -12.50 -11.98 -37.21
N ARG A 58 -11.63 -13.00 -37.11
CA ARG A 58 -11.50 -13.87 -35.92
C ARG A 58 -10.52 -13.35 -34.88
N VAL A 59 -9.66 -12.40 -35.23
CA VAL A 59 -8.88 -11.62 -34.28
C VAL A 59 -9.71 -10.46 -33.77
N ASP A 60 -10.45 -9.78 -34.65
CA ASP A 60 -11.35 -8.67 -34.30
C ASP A 60 -12.37 -9.11 -33.24
N GLN A 61 -13.06 -10.25 -33.43
CA GLN A 61 -13.95 -10.79 -32.39
C GLN A 61 -13.22 -11.04 -31.06
N LYS A 62 -11.97 -11.51 -31.07
CA LYS A 62 -11.21 -11.76 -29.83
C LYS A 62 -10.73 -10.49 -29.15
N VAL A 63 -10.54 -9.42 -29.92
CA VAL A 63 -10.24 -8.08 -29.42
C VAL A 63 -11.50 -7.54 -28.74
N GLU A 64 -12.66 -7.58 -29.42
CA GLU A 64 -13.97 -7.22 -28.84
C GLU A 64 -14.30 -8.03 -27.57
N ASP A 65 -14.07 -9.35 -27.57
CA ASP A 65 -14.32 -10.24 -26.43
C ASP A 65 -13.45 -9.85 -25.20
N ILE A 66 -12.22 -9.36 -25.41
CA ILE A 66 -11.29 -8.95 -24.34
C ILE A 66 -11.54 -7.51 -23.89
N GLU A 67 -11.86 -6.61 -24.82
CA GLU A 67 -12.26 -5.23 -24.51
C GLU A 67 -13.52 -5.23 -23.64
N LEU A 68 -14.49 -6.11 -23.92
CA LEU A 68 -15.67 -6.29 -23.09
C LEU A 68 -15.34 -6.87 -21.69
N GLU A 69 -14.44 -7.85 -21.58
CA GLU A 69 -14.01 -8.38 -20.27
C GLU A 69 -13.26 -7.32 -19.44
N LEU A 70 -12.51 -6.41 -20.09
CA LEU A 70 -11.85 -5.28 -19.44
C LEU A 70 -12.86 -4.21 -18.99
N ASP A 71 -13.86 -3.88 -19.82
CA ASP A 71 -14.95 -2.97 -19.45
C ASP A 71 -15.75 -3.52 -18.23
N GLU A 72 -16.05 -4.82 -18.19
CA GLU A 72 -16.70 -5.47 -17.04
C GLU A 72 -15.85 -5.38 -15.75
N LEU A 73 -14.53 -5.49 -15.84
CA LEU A 73 -13.62 -5.31 -14.70
C LEU A 73 -13.56 -3.85 -14.24
N ASP A 74 -13.56 -2.88 -15.18
CA ASP A 74 -13.57 -1.45 -14.84
C ASP A 74 -14.91 -1.00 -14.22
N GLU A 75 -16.05 -1.55 -14.65
CA GLU A 75 -17.34 -1.34 -13.98
C GLU A 75 -17.33 -1.92 -12.56
N SER A 76 -16.75 -3.12 -12.36
CA SER A 76 -16.63 -3.74 -11.04
C SER A 76 -15.77 -2.90 -10.09
N ALA A 77 -14.60 -2.43 -10.54
CA ALA A 77 -13.70 -1.60 -9.72
C ALA A 77 -14.35 -0.27 -9.33
N GLN A 78 -15.05 0.39 -10.26
CA GLN A 78 -15.83 1.61 -9.98
C GLN A 78 -16.95 1.35 -8.95
N GLN A 79 -17.57 0.16 -8.99
CA GLN A 79 -18.58 -0.22 -8.01
C GLN A 79 -17.98 -0.45 -6.62
N THR A 80 -16.82 -1.10 -6.50
CA THR A 80 -16.09 -1.23 -5.22
C THR A 80 -15.74 0.14 -4.63
N ASP A 81 -15.21 1.05 -5.47
CA ASP A 81 -14.84 2.41 -5.06
C ASP A 81 -16.06 3.24 -4.60
N GLU A 82 -17.21 3.08 -5.25
CA GLU A 82 -18.46 3.72 -4.86
C GLU A 82 -19.00 3.18 -3.52
N TYR A 83 -18.94 1.86 -3.28
CA TYR A 83 -19.27 1.29 -1.97
C TYR A 83 -18.33 1.79 -0.87
N ARG A 84 -17.02 1.85 -1.14
CA ARG A 84 -16.03 2.44 -0.22
C ARG A 84 -16.41 3.88 0.14
N ARG A 85 -16.74 4.69 -0.87
CA ARG A 85 -17.12 6.10 -0.70
C ARG A 85 -18.40 6.24 0.15
N GLN A 86 -19.44 5.48 -0.15
CA GLN A 86 -20.69 5.50 0.62
C GLN A 86 -20.50 5.08 2.08
N PHE A 87 -19.69 4.05 2.34
CA PHE A 87 -19.38 3.59 3.68
C PHE A 87 -18.61 4.65 4.50
N LEU A 88 -17.56 5.24 3.91
CA LEU A 88 -16.79 6.30 4.55
C LEU A 88 -17.62 7.58 4.75
N GLU A 89 -18.49 7.97 3.81
CA GLU A 89 -19.40 9.10 3.98
C GLU A 89 -20.41 8.88 5.12
N ALA A 90 -20.90 7.65 5.32
CA ALA A 90 -21.75 7.32 6.46
C ALA A 90 -21.00 7.43 7.80
N ALA A 91 -19.69 7.16 7.82
CA ALA A 91 -18.84 7.35 8.99
C ALA A 91 -18.65 8.84 9.31
N VAL A 92 -18.35 9.70 8.32
CA VAL A 92 -18.31 11.16 8.53
C VAL A 92 -19.63 11.69 9.10
N ASP A 93 -20.77 11.18 8.61
CA ASP A 93 -22.10 11.61 9.05
C ASP A 93 -22.49 11.12 10.47
N SER A 94 -21.88 10.04 10.98
CA SER A 94 -22.43 9.33 12.15
C SER A 94 -21.53 8.37 12.95
N PHE A 95 -20.20 8.41 12.77
CA PHE A 95 -19.26 7.62 13.58
C PHE A 95 -19.32 7.99 15.06
N GLU A 96 -19.33 6.97 15.91
CA GLU A 96 -19.32 7.03 17.39
C GLU A 96 -18.88 5.66 17.89
N PHE A 97 -18.13 5.59 19.00
CA PHE A 97 -17.69 4.35 19.63
C PHE A 97 -18.84 3.58 20.30
N ASN A 98 -19.66 2.95 19.48
CA ASN A 98 -20.78 2.11 19.87
C ASN A 98 -20.71 0.73 19.17
N SER A 99 -21.65 -0.17 19.50
CA SER A 99 -21.66 -1.54 18.96
C SER A 99 -21.95 -1.67 17.46
N GLU A 100 -22.45 -0.61 16.81
CA GLU A 100 -22.70 -0.60 15.36
C GLU A 100 -21.39 -0.35 14.61
N TRP A 101 -20.57 0.62 15.09
CA TRP A 101 -19.28 0.97 14.50
C TRP A 101 -18.10 0.10 14.94
N LEU A 102 -18.15 -0.43 16.17
CA LEU A 102 -17.14 -1.34 16.73
C LEU A 102 -17.54 -2.82 16.56
N SER A 103 -18.29 -3.15 15.51
CA SER A 103 -18.52 -4.53 15.10
C SER A 103 -17.34 -5.04 14.26
N THR A 104 -17.04 -6.34 14.32
CA THR A 104 -15.93 -6.98 13.57
C THR A 104 -15.90 -6.57 12.10
N ASN A 105 -17.03 -6.72 11.39
CA ASN A 105 -17.12 -6.41 9.96
C ASN A 105 -16.96 -4.91 9.68
N THR A 106 -17.44 -4.05 10.58
CA THR A 106 -17.30 -2.59 10.43
C THR A 106 -15.86 -2.14 10.67
N LEU A 107 -15.16 -2.76 11.63
CA LEU A 107 -13.74 -2.51 11.89
C LEU A 107 -12.86 -3.00 10.72
N GLU A 108 -13.10 -4.21 10.21
CA GLU A 108 -12.43 -4.73 9.01
C GLU A 108 -12.69 -3.84 7.79
N GLY A 109 -13.94 -3.41 7.59
CA GLY A 109 -14.32 -2.48 6.53
C GLY A 109 -13.59 -1.13 6.64
N LEU A 110 -13.48 -0.57 7.84
CA LEU A 110 -12.75 0.68 8.09
C LEU A 110 -11.25 0.53 7.84
N ALA A 111 -10.63 -0.55 8.33
CA ALA A 111 -9.23 -0.87 8.09
C ALA A 111 -8.92 -1.01 6.59
N HIS A 112 -9.81 -1.68 5.85
CA HIS A 112 -9.64 -1.89 4.42
C HIS A 112 -9.87 -0.60 3.61
N ALA A 113 -10.93 0.14 3.92
CA ALA A 113 -11.26 1.39 3.23
C ALA A 113 -10.19 2.49 3.42
N LEU A 114 -9.58 2.54 4.62
CA LEU A 114 -8.53 3.50 4.96
C LEU A 114 -7.16 3.10 4.43
N TYR A 115 -6.74 1.84 4.63
CA TYR A 115 -5.34 1.42 4.39
C TYR A 115 -5.18 0.00 3.81
N GLY A 116 -6.25 -0.61 3.26
CA GLY A 116 -6.18 -1.93 2.62
C GLY A 116 -5.90 -3.10 3.57
N GLY A 117 -6.02 -2.89 4.89
CA GLY A 117 -5.81 -3.95 5.88
C GLY A 117 -7.09 -4.73 6.19
N SER A 118 -6.94 -5.99 6.61
CA SER A 118 -8.05 -6.83 7.12
C SER A 118 -8.08 -6.87 8.65
N ASP A 119 -7.81 -5.75 9.31
CA ASP A 119 -7.74 -5.69 10.77
C ASP A 119 -9.14 -5.55 11.38
N ALA A 120 -9.59 -6.56 12.13
CA ALA A 120 -10.82 -6.49 12.94
C ALA A 120 -10.69 -5.60 14.21
N TYR A 121 -9.80 -4.60 14.17
CA TYR A 121 -9.46 -3.76 15.31
C TYR A 121 -8.83 -2.45 14.83
N LEU A 122 -8.94 -1.41 15.66
CA LEU A 122 -8.19 -0.16 15.50
C LEU A 122 -7.14 -0.03 16.60
N VAL A 123 -6.06 0.72 16.32
CA VAL A 123 -5.09 1.12 17.35
C VAL A 123 -4.94 2.63 17.33
N LEU A 124 -5.47 3.28 18.36
CA LEU A 124 -5.52 4.73 18.51
C LEU A 124 -5.02 5.11 19.91
N GLN A 125 -4.09 6.06 20.00
CA GLN A 125 -3.53 6.56 21.27
C GLN A 125 -3.06 5.45 22.25
N GLN A 126 -2.32 4.45 21.76
CA GLN A 126 -1.89 3.22 22.48
C GLN A 126 -3.00 2.22 22.84
N ASN A 127 -4.29 2.54 22.62
CA ASN A 127 -5.40 1.62 22.88
C ASN A 127 -5.71 0.79 21.65
N ARG A 128 -5.80 -0.53 21.82
CA ARG A 128 -6.31 -1.48 20.82
C ARG A 128 -7.82 -1.64 21.07
N ILE A 129 -8.62 -1.41 20.04
CA ILE A 129 -10.08 -1.37 20.10
C ILE A 129 -10.62 -2.50 19.23
N GLU A 130 -11.19 -3.54 19.86
CA GLU A 130 -11.89 -4.65 19.19
C GLU A 130 -13.40 -4.56 19.42
N SER A 131 -13.82 -3.81 20.45
CA SER A 131 -15.21 -3.72 20.92
C SER A 131 -15.43 -2.45 21.77
N PRO A 132 -16.69 -2.11 22.11
CA PRO A 132 -16.97 -1.05 23.08
C PRO A 132 -16.44 -1.33 24.51
N ASP A 133 -16.24 -2.60 24.88
CA ASP A 133 -15.78 -2.98 26.22
C ASP A 133 -14.33 -2.53 26.48
N ASP A 134 -13.51 -2.43 25.43
CA ASP A 134 -12.12 -1.95 25.50
C ASP A 134 -12.00 -0.47 25.89
N LEU A 135 -13.11 0.28 25.79
CA LEU A 135 -13.18 1.73 26.02
C LEU A 135 -13.78 2.09 27.40
N VAL A 136 -14.21 1.10 28.20
CA VAL A 136 -14.92 1.34 29.47
C VAL A 136 -14.09 2.10 30.50
N GLU A 137 -12.78 1.86 30.54
CA GLU A 137 -11.84 2.52 31.46
C GLU A 137 -11.32 3.87 30.94
N LEU A 138 -11.62 4.24 29.69
CA LEU A 138 -11.26 5.54 29.11
C LEU A 138 -12.29 6.60 29.49
N ASP A 139 -11.81 7.83 29.70
CA ASP A 139 -12.70 8.98 29.89
C ASP A 139 -13.28 9.48 28.56
N GLU A 140 -14.37 10.24 28.65
CA GLU A 140 -15.12 10.70 27.48
C GLU A 140 -14.35 11.68 26.59
N ILE A 141 -13.35 12.42 27.10
CA ILE A 141 -12.56 13.33 26.27
C ILE A 141 -11.58 12.50 25.43
N THR A 142 -10.87 11.56 26.05
CA THR A 142 -9.99 10.62 25.34
C THR A 142 -10.73 9.87 24.22
N LYS A 143 -11.98 9.43 24.46
CA LYS A 143 -12.82 8.81 23.43
C LYS A 143 -13.09 9.77 22.26
N LEU A 144 -13.56 10.98 22.54
CA LEU A 144 -13.85 11.99 21.52
C LEU A 144 -12.59 12.36 20.70
N ASP A 145 -11.42 12.44 21.32
CA ASP A 145 -10.16 12.74 20.63
C ASP A 145 -9.74 11.57 19.70
N MET A 146 -9.99 10.32 20.10
CA MET A 146 -9.78 9.12 19.28
C MET A 146 -10.80 9.02 18.14
N GLU A 147 -12.08 9.33 18.37
CA GLU A 147 -13.12 9.42 17.32
C GLU A 147 -12.77 10.50 16.30
N HIS A 148 -12.41 11.70 16.76
CA HIS A 148 -11.95 12.81 15.92
C HIS A 148 -10.71 12.44 15.11
N THR A 149 -9.75 11.73 15.72
CA THR A 149 -8.57 11.21 15.01
C THR A 149 -8.99 10.33 13.83
N LEU A 150 -9.93 9.40 14.02
CA LEU A 150 -10.40 8.53 12.94
C LEU A 150 -11.19 9.32 11.87
N LEU A 151 -12.07 10.22 12.29
CA LEU A 151 -12.85 11.08 11.38
C LEU A 151 -11.95 11.90 10.46
N VAL A 152 -10.87 12.49 10.98
CA VAL A 152 -9.91 13.25 10.17
C VAL A 152 -9.20 12.36 9.13
N LEU A 153 -8.89 11.10 9.45
CA LEU A 153 -8.36 10.14 8.46
C LEU A 153 -9.38 9.77 7.38
N ILE A 154 -10.65 9.64 7.76
CA ILE A 154 -11.75 9.34 6.83
C ILE A 154 -12.00 10.52 5.89
N GLU A 155 -12.06 11.75 6.43
CA GLU A 155 -12.18 12.98 5.64
C GLU A 155 -11.01 13.13 4.65
N ASP A 156 -9.77 12.84 5.08
CA ASP A 156 -8.57 12.92 4.23
C ASP A 156 -8.64 11.86 3.11
N ARG A 157 -9.07 10.62 3.43
CA ARG A 157 -9.29 9.54 2.46
C ARG A 157 -10.38 9.86 1.43
N LEU A 158 -11.33 10.72 1.80
CA LEU A 158 -12.39 11.24 0.92
C LEU A 158 -11.99 12.54 0.19
N GLY A 159 -10.78 13.08 0.42
CA GLY A 159 -10.32 14.35 -0.15
C GLY A 159 -11.06 15.58 0.38
N GLN A 160 -11.58 15.51 1.61
CA GLN A 160 -12.41 16.55 2.24
C GLN A 160 -11.63 17.46 3.21
N THR A 161 -10.39 17.11 3.56
CA THR A 161 -9.50 17.91 4.42
C THR A 161 -8.06 17.81 3.94
N ASP A 162 -7.27 18.86 4.13
CA ASP A 162 -5.81 18.88 3.89
C ASP A 162 -5.01 18.69 5.20
N THR A 163 -5.67 18.24 6.28
CA THR A 163 -5.10 18.26 7.63
C THR A 163 -4.04 17.17 7.82
N VAL A 164 -4.24 15.97 7.26
CA VAL A 164 -3.28 14.88 7.37
C VAL A 164 -2.13 15.12 6.40
N SER A 165 -2.39 15.47 5.13
CA SER A 165 -1.35 15.84 4.16
C SER A 165 -0.42 16.93 4.68
N SER A 166 -0.96 18.02 5.23
CA SER A 166 -0.19 19.13 5.84
C SER A 166 0.67 18.72 7.04
N ARG A 167 0.31 17.62 7.73
CA ARG A 167 1.11 17.04 8.81
C ARG A 167 2.11 16.02 8.29
N TRP A 168 1.76 15.24 7.28
CA TRP A 168 2.64 14.30 6.60
C TRP A 168 3.84 15.03 6.00
N GLU A 169 3.66 16.14 5.28
CA GLU A 169 4.77 16.93 4.72
C GLU A 169 5.81 17.29 5.81
N ARG A 170 5.34 17.80 6.96
CA ARG A 170 6.20 18.18 8.10
C ARG A 170 6.83 16.99 8.79
N PHE A 171 6.18 15.83 8.75
CA PHE A 171 6.68 14.60 9.32
C PHE A 171 7.76 13.96 8.44
N ALA A 172 7.53 13.94 7.12
CA ALA A 172 8.47 13.44 6.11
C ALA A 172 9.79 14.24 6.09
N ASP A 173 9.71 15.55 6.30
CA ASP A 173 10.86 16.46 6.46
C ASP A 173 11.52 16.39 7.86
N SER A 174 11.06 15.49 8.75
CA SER A 174 11.54 15.41 10.14
C SER A 174 12.42 14.19 10.41
N LYS A 175 13.18 14.27 11.52
CA LYS A 175 13.95 13.14 12.09
C LYS A 175 13.10 11.90 12.43
N TYR A 176 11.78 12.00 12.45
CA TYR A 176 10.87 10.90 12.75
C TYR A 176 10.56 10.02 11.54
N HIS A 177 10.87 10.48 10.31
CA HIS A 177 10.51 9.80 9.07
C HIS A 177 11.30 8.50 8.81
N ILE A 178 12.62 8.49 9.02
CA ILE A 178 13.40 7.25 8.83
C ILE A 178 12.96 6.15 9.83
N PRO A 179 12.80 6.42 11.15
CA PRO A 179 12.18 5.46 12.07
C PRO A 179 10.81 4.94 11.59
N PHE A 180 10.00 5.79 10.97
CA PHE A 180 8.67 5.42 10.46
C PHE A 180 8.75 4.37 9.36
N LEU A 181 9.58 4.60 8.35
CA LEU A 181 9.75 3.69 7.22
C LEU A 181 10.29 2.33 7.66
N VAL A 182 11.22 2.29 8.63
CA VAL A 182 11.71 1.03 9.21
C VAL A 182 10.58 0.25 9.90
N VAL A 183 9.79 0.91 10.77
CA VAL A 183 8.64 0.27 11.44
C VAL A 183 7.58 -0.17 10.43
N ALA A 184 7.37 0.57 9.34
CA ALA A 184 6.42 0.23 8.29
C ALA A 184 6.84 -1.00 7.48
N ARG A 185 8.11 -1.03 7.04
CA ARG A 185 8.72 -2.12 6.27
C ARG A 185 8.76 -3.43 7.05
N ASP A 186 9.17 -3.36 8.33
CA ASP A 186 9.43 -4.54 9.16
C ASP A 186 8.22 -4.95 10.01
N GLY A 187 7.15 -4.14 10.02
CA GLY A 187 5.89 -4.34 10.75
C GLY A 187 5.96 -3.97 12.24
N SER A 188 7.08 -4.31 12.89
CA SER A 188 7.53 -3.72 14.14
C SER A 188 9.04 -3.52 14.12
N ALA A 189 9.54 -2.57 14.91
CA ALA A 189 10.98 -2.36 15.08
C ALA A 189 11.34 -1.90 16.49
N SER A 190 12.51 -2.33 16.97
CA SER A 190 13.15 -1.79 18.17
C SER A 190 14.08 -0.62 17.82
N PRO A 191 14.55 0.17 18.80
CA PRO A 191 15.57 1.19 18.56
C PRO A 191 16.86 0.63 17.96
N GLU A 192 17.19 -0.63 18.23
CA GLU A 192 18.35 -1.33 17.70
C GLU A 192 18.25 -1.58 16.18
N ASP A 193 17.04 -1.81 15.66
CA ASP A 193 16.79 -2.06 14.23
C ASP A 193 16.76 -0.75 13.42
N VAL A 194 16.40 0.36 14.07
CA VAL A 194 16.32 1.70 13.45
C VAL A 194 17.70 2.37 13.32
N VAL A 195 18.61 2.23 14.32
CA VAL A 195 19.94 2.89 14.32
C VAL A 195 20.74 2.73 13.01
N PRO A 196 20.85 1.52 12.40
CA PRO A 196 21.59 1.33 11.15
C PRO A 196 21.14 2.23 10.00
N GLU A 197 19.87 2.64 9.98
CA GLU A 197 19.22 3.35 8.88
C GLU A 197 19.26 4.88 9.06
N LEU A 198 19.42 5.38 10.29
CA LEU A 198 19.42 6.82 10.60
C LEU A 198 20.63 7.59 10.00
N GLY A 199 21.75 6.89 9.82
CA GLY A 199 23.01 7.48 9.38
C GLY A 199 23.65 8.48 10.37
N GLY A 200 24.83 8.98 10.01
CA GLY A 200 25.57 9.95 10.81
C GLY A 200 26.00 9.43 12.19
N ASP A 201 25.98 10.31 13.18
CA ASP A 201 26.37 10.03 14.57
C ASP A 201 25.17 9.64 15.47
N ALA A 202 24.00 9.35 14.89
CA ALA A 202 22.78 9.03 15.65
C ALA A 202 22.95 7.70 16.42
N ASP A 203 22.59 7.70 17.70
CA ASP A 203 22.73 6.52 18.56
C ASP A 203 21.38 5.85 18.90
N ARG A 204 21.46 4.73 19.62
CA ARG A 204 20.29 3.96 20.09
C ARG A 204 19.34 4.79 20.94
N LYS A 205 19.85 5.74 21.72
CA LYS A 205 19.03 6.63 22.54
C LYS A 205 18.31 7.64 21.65
N ASP A 206 18.95 8.16 20.61
CA ASP A 206 18.28 9.02 19.62
C ASP A 206 17.18 8.26 18.87
N ALA A 207 17.46 7.07 18.32
CA ALA A 207 16.46 6.21 17.69
C ALA A 207 15.27 5.95 18.62
N LYS A 208 15.54 5.57 19.88
CA LYS A 208 14.50 5.35 20.90
C LYS A 208 13.68 6.62 21.13
N ASN A 209 14.32 7.78 21.30
CA ASN A 209 13.61 9.04 21.52
C ASN A 209 12.74 9.41 20.29
N TRP A 210 13.16 9.07 19.07
CA TRP A 210 12.42 9.42 17.85
C TRP A 210 11.22 8.48 17.63
N LEU A 211 11.29 7.23 18.10
CA LEU A 211 10.13 6.33 18.18
C LEU A 211 9.18 6.70 19.34
N GLU A 212 9.71 7.09 20.51
CA GLU A 212 8.89 7.40 21.70
C GLU A 212 8.25 8.79 21.67
N SER A 213 8.92 9.83 21.15
CA SER A 213 8.41 11.22 21.18
C SER A 213 7.00 11.35 20.58
N PRO A 214 6.70 10.83 19.38
CA PRO A 214 5.35 10.95 18.80
C PRO A 214 4.24 10.30 19.63
N ILE A 215 4.56 9.39 20.58
CA ILE A 215 3.56 8.78 21.48
C ILE A 215 3.19 9.72 22.65
N TYR A 216 4.07 10.66 23.02
CA TYR A 216 3.91 11.51 24.20
C TYR A 216 3.78 13.01 23.90
N ASP A 217 4.38 13.46 22.80
CA ASP A 217 4.50 14.88 22.43
C ASP A 217 3.45 15.32 21.39
N TRP A 218 2.65 14.39 20.85
CA TRP A 218 1.61 14.65 19.85
C TRP A 218 0.22 14.45 20.46
N GLU A 219 -0.69 15.38 20.20
CA GLU A 219 -2.06 15.37 20.73
C GLU A 219 -2.98 14.42 19.93
N ASP A 220 -2.70 14.22 18.64
CA ASP A 220 -3.47 13.42 17.71
C ASP A 220 -2.57 12.82 16.61
N LEU A 221 -3.16 12.02 15.71
CA LEU A 221 -2.50 11.38 14.57
C LEU A 221 -1.18 10.63 14.93
N ILE A 222 -1.08 10.10 16.14
CA ILE A 222 0.09 9.37 16.66
C ILE A 222 0.39 8.16 15.76
N PRO A 223 1.55 8.07 15.08
CA PRO A 223 1.82 7.02 14.08
C PRO A 223 2.21 5.67 14.70
N TYR A 224 2.57 5.63 15.98
CA TYR A 224 3.14 4.44 16.63
C TYR A 224 2.34 3.96 17.83
N TYR A 225 2.47 2.68 18.14
CA TYR A 225 2.20 2.15 19.48
C TYR A 225 3.29 1.20 19.94
N ARG A 226 3.42 1.02 21.27
CA ARG A 226 4.33 0.03 21.86
C ARG A 226 3.77 -1.37 21.64
N ALA A 227 4.46 -2.19 20.85
CA ALA A 227 4.01 -3.55 20.50
C ALA A 227 4.25 -4.57 21.63
N GLY A 228 5.27 -4.33 22.46
CA GLY A 228 5.79 -5.25 23.47
C GLY A 228 7.30 -5.23 23.48
N ASP A 229 7.95 -5.74 24.53
CA ASP A 229 9.40 -6.02 24.62
C ASP A 229 10.42 -4.93 24.19
N GLY A 230 9.97 -3.68 24.04
CA GLY A 230 10.78 -2.54 23.57
C GLY A 230 10.59 -2.18 22.09
N GLU A 231 9.73 -2.90 21.38
CA GLU A 231 9.35 -2.66 19.99
C GLU A 231 8.19 -1.66 19.84
N PHE A 232 8.15 -1.06 18.66
CA PHE A 232 7.15 -0.11 18.20
C PHE A 232 6.56 -0.64 16.89
N ALA A 233 5.24 -0.52 16.73
CA ALA A 233 4.52 -0.89 15.52
C ALA A 233 3.61 0.26 15.07
N LEU A 234 3.15 0.23 13.82
CA LEU A 234 2.27 1.27 13.28
C LEU A 234 0.87 1.21 13.90
N SER A 235 0.39 2.36 14.40
CA SER A 235 -1.01 2.56 14.80
C SER A 235 -1.94 2.53 13.57
N THR A 236 -3.26 2.65 13.76
CA THR A 236 -4.20 2.90 12.65
C THR A 236 -3.77 4.11 11.82
N THR A 237 -3.36 5.21 12.47
CA THR A 237 -2.82 6.37 11.78
C THR A 237 -1.51 6.06 11.07
N GLY A 238 -0.59 5.32 11.69
CA GLY A 238 0.67 4.95 11.05
C GLY A 238 0.46 4.13 9.78
N LYS A 239 -0.41 3.11 9.85
CA LYS A 239 -0.79 2.27 8.69
C LYS A 239 -1.40 3.11 7.58
N TYR A 240 -2.29 4.03 7.92
CA TYR A 240 -2.87 4.98 6.97
C TYR A 240 -1.83 5.88 6.32
N LEU A 241 -0.98 6.54 7.11
CA LEU A 241 0.06 7.43 6.59
C LEU A 241 1.01 6.69 5.64
N TYR A 242 1.41 5.46 5.98
CA TYR A 242 2.26 4.66 5.13
C TYR A 242 1.57 4.33 3.80
N ARG A 243 0.38 3.73 3.87
CA ARG A 243 -0.37 3.28 2.68
C ARG A 243 -0.88 4.40 1.80
N HIS A 244 -1.16 5.57 2.35
CA HIS A 244 -1.71 6.69 1.57
C HIS A 244 -0.65 7.66 1.04
N TYR A 245 0.51 7.78 1.71
CA TYR A 245 1.50 8.80 1.39
C TYR A 245 2.95 8.31 1.22
N ALA A 246 3.30 7.10 1.67
CA ALA A 246 4.69 6.63 1.71
C ALA A 246 4.98 5.39 0.85
N GLU A 247 3.99 4.55 0.55
CA GLU A 247 4.20 3.30 -0.20
C GLU A 247 4.83 3.55 -1.59
N ASP A 248 4.35 4.55 -2.34
CA ASP A 248 4.94 4.98 -3.62
C ASP A 248 6.36 5.60 -3.48
N LEU A 249 6.75 6.03 -2.28
CA LEU A 249 8.07 6.62 -2.00
C LEU A 249 9.11 5.55 -1.62
N ASP A 250 8.71 4.41 -1.07
CA ASP A 250 9.65 3.36 -0.66
C ASP A 250 10.31 2.69 -1.88
N ASP A 251 9.55 2.52 -2.97
CA ASP A 251 10.06 2.12 -4.30
C ASP A 251 11.05 3.15 -4.89
N LEU A 252 10.88 4.45 -4.58
CA LEU A 252 11.73 5.53 -5.09
C LEU A 252 13.00 5.77 -4.25
N THR A 253 13.03 5.39 -2.97
CA THR A 253 14.20 5.63 -2.08
C THR A 253 15.27 4.54 -2.17
N GLY A 254 15.00 3.43 -2.87
CA GLY A 254 16.04 2.47 -3.26
C GLY A 254 16.55 1.59 -2.11
N ALA A 255 15.70 1.31 -1.11
CA ALA A 255 15.97 0.31 -0.08
C ALA A 255 16.14 -1.12 -0.66
N ASN A 256 15.59 -1.37 -1.86
CA ASN A 256 15.87 -2.54 -2.69
C ASN A 256 17.27 -2.48 -3.34
N LYS A 257 18.33 -2.45 -2.51
CA LYS A 257 19.69 -2.77 -2.98
C LYS A 257 19.78 -4.25 -3.36
N GLU A 258 19.76 -4.48 -4.66
CA GLU A 258 20.34 -5.61 -5.40
C GLU A 258 20.87 -6.75 -4.52
N ARG A 259 20.00 -7.70 -4.16
CA ARG A 259 20.40 -9.04 -3.71
C ARG A 259 20.08 -10.09 -4.77
N GLN A 260 20.70 -9.97 -5.94
CA GLN A 260 20.79 -11.07 -6.90
C GLN A 260 22.22 -11.26 -7.41
N ASN A 261 22.68 -12.52 -7.29
CA ASN A 261 23.80 -13.13 -8.02
C ASN A 261 25.23 -12.66 -7.73
N GLU A 262 25.76 -13.02 -6.55
CA GLU A 262 27.05 -13.74 -6.53
C GLU A 262 26.76 -15.25 -6.43
N THR A 263 26.56 -15.88 -7.59
CA THR A 263 26.44 -17.33 -7.70
C THR A 263 27.85 -17.92 -7.86
N ASP A 264 28.52 -18.15 -6.73
CA ASP A 264 29.75 -18.93 -6.71
C ASP A 264 29.47 -20.36 -7.22
N SER A 265 30.01 -20.71 -8.39
CA SER A 265 29.98 -22.05 -8.96
C SER A 265 31.14 -22.24 -9.94
N ASP A 266 32.28 -22.66 -9.41
CA ASP A 266 33.31 -23.38 -10.16
C ASP A 266 32.70 -24.61 -10.88
N ASP A 267 33.04 -24.82 -12.16
CA ASP A 267 33.74 -26.05 -12.63
C ASP A 267 34.05 -26.06 -14.15
N GLY A 268 35.32 -26.27 -14.49
CA GLY A 268 35.79 -27.25 -15.49
C GLY A 268 35.40 -27.18 -16.98
N GLY A 269 36.40 -26.91 -17.85
CA GLY A 269 36.28 -27.24 -19.29
C GLY A 269 37.45 -26.84 -20.21
N GLN A 270 38.48 -27.67 -20.33
CA GLN A 270 39.61 -27.47 -21.27
C GLN A 270 39.19 -27.74 -22.74
N THR A 271 39.71 -27.00 -23.74
CA THR A 271 40.71 -27.38 -24.80
C THR A 271 40.39 -26.56 -26.08
N SER A 272 41.24 -26.29 -27.09
CA SER A 272 42.69 -26.46 -27.38
C SER A 272 43.00 -25.70 -28.71
N LEU A 273 44.28 -25.30 -28.95
CA LEU A 273 45.02 -25.02 -30.23
C LEU A 273 44.26 -24.94 -31.59
N ASP A 274 44.55 -24.11 -32.62
CA ASP A 274 45.76 -23.52 -33.26
C ASP A 274 45.27 -22.42 -34.26
N ASP A 275 46.04 -21.56 -34.98
CA ASP A 275 47.40 -20.98 -34.94
C ASP A 275 47.51 -19.92 -36.10
N LEU A 276 48.66 -19.25 -36.26
CA LEU A 276 49.19 -18.54 -37.45
C LEU A 276 48.73 -17.11 -37.82
N ASN A 277 49.62 -16.17 -37.48
CA ASN A 277 50.19 -15.04 -38.26
C ASN A 277 50.09 -13.69 -37.51
N GLY A 278 51.15 -12.87 -37.40
CA GLY A 278 52.53 -13.04 -37.87
C GLY A 278 53.20 -11.67 -38.10
N GLU A 279 54.44 -11.51 -37.60
CA GLU A 279 55.39 -10.42 -37.93
C GLU A 279 55.05 -8.96 -37.50
N SER A 280 56.00 -8.06 -37.21
CA SER A 280 57.42 -8.17 -36.83
C SER A 280 57.97 -6.79 -36.38
N ARG A 281 58.87 -6.79 -35.37
CA ARG A 281 59.94 -5.80 -35.05
C ARG A 281 59.62 -4.32 -34.79
N GLY A 282 60.27 -3.79 -33.74
CA GLY A 282 60.35 -2.35 -33.42
C GLY A 282 61.23 -2.09 -32.19
N ASP A 283 62.52 -2.40 -32.29
CA ASP A 283 63.54 -2.22 -31.24
C ASP A 283 64.23 -0.86 -31.40
N SER A 284 64.37 -0.05 -30.34
CA SER A 284 65.29 1.11 -30.21
C SER A 284 65.20 1.75 -28.82
N ASP A 285 66.34 1.91 -28.15
CA ASP A 285 66.51 2.64 -26.88
C ASP A 285 66.41 4.18 -27.04
N GLU A 286 65.88 4.87 -26.02
CA GLU A 286 66.48 6.06 -25.38
C GLU A 286 65.94 6.27 -23.95
#